data_AF-A0A537JB93-F1
#
_entry.id   AF-A0A537JB93-F1
#
_cell.length_a   1.000
_cell.length_b   1.000
_cell.length_c   1.000
_cell.angle_alpha   90.00
_cell.angle_beta   90.00
_cell.angle_gamma   90.00
#
_symmetry.space_group_name_H-M   'P 1'
#
loop_
_entity.id
_entity.type
_entity.pdbx_description
1 polymer ?
#
loop_
_entity_poly.entity_id
_entity_poly.type
_entity_poly.pdbx_seq_one_letter_code
_entity_poly.pdbx_strand_id
1 'polypeptide(L)'
;LPILLYLALGPSAAAYACWNVAVRDLGAAYAAMFNNVLPIFGMLLGWLVLHERVTFVQVFAASLIIAGIVIAYRSLPMTSAAPRRSRAR
;
A
#
# COMPACT_ATOMS: atom_id res chain seq x y z
N LEU A 1 7.26 -27.92 1.85
CA LEU A 1 6.67 -27.55 3.15
C LEU A 1 7.31 -26.31 3.80
N PRO A 2 8.63 -26.20 4.01
CA PRO A 2 9.24 -25.07 4.74
C PRO A 2 9.11 -23.72 4.02
N ILE A 3 9.23 -23.67 2.68
CA ILE A 3 9.01 -22.43 1.90
C ILE A 3 7.57 -21.90 2.02
N LEU A 4 6.59 -22.81 2.15
CA LEU A 4 5.18 -22.44 2.33
C LEU A 4 4.94 -21.84 3.71
N LEU A 5 5.57 -22.40 4.75
CA LEU A 5 5.50 -21.85 6.11
C LEU A 5 6.14 -20.45 6.20
N TYR A 6 7.28 -20.25 5.55
CA TYR A 6 7.94 -18.95 5.48
C TYR A 6 7.05 -17.88 4.81
N LEU A 7 6.49 -18.19 3.64
CA LEU A 7 5.59 -17.29 2.91
C LEU A 7 4.24 -17.07 3.62
N ALA A 8 3.73 -18.10 4.31
CA ALA A 8 2.46 -18.02 5.02
C ALA A 8 2.56 -17.15 6.27
N LEU A 9 3.65 -17.25 7.04
CA LEU A 9 3.78 -16.52 8.30
C LEU A 9 4.22 -15.06 8.08
N GLY A 10 5.21 -14.83 7.22
CA GLY A 10 5.79 -13.52 7.00
C GLY A 10 4.92 -12.61 6.12
N PRO A 11 5.04 -12.71 4.78
CA PRO A 11 4.37 -11.81 3.85
C PRO A 11 2.86 -12.01 3.77
N SER A 12 2.32 -13.12 4.28
CA SER A 12 0.88 -13.39 4.23
C SER A 12 0.19 -13.03 5.54
N ALA A 13 0.36 -13.83 6.60
CA ALA A 13 -0.40 -13.63 7.85
C ALA A 13 -0.10 -12.29 8.53
N ALA A 14 1.18 -11.95 8.73
CA ALA A 14 1.55 -10.70 9.39
C ALA A 14 1.20 -9.47 8.52
N ALA A 15 1.54 -9.51 7.23
CA ALA A 15 1.26 -8.37 6.35
C ALA A 15 -0.24 -8.13 6.15
N TYR A 16 -1.04 -9.18 5.98
CA TYR A 16 -2.50 -9.04 5.89
C TYR A 16 -3.10 -8.57 7.21
N ALA A 17 -2.58 -9.00 8.37
CA ALA A 17 -3.05 -8.48 9.65
C ALA A 17 -2.80 -6.95 9.74
N CYS A 18 -1.59 -6.50 9.41
CA CYS A 18 -1.26 -5.07 9.35
C CYS A 18 -2.14 -4.33 8.33
N TRP A 19 -2.38 -4.92 7.17
CA TRP A 19 -3.27 -4.36 6.14
C TRP A 19 -4.70 -4.18 6.66
N ASN A 20 -5.25 -5.20 7.33
CA ASN A 20 -6.60 -5.13 7.89
C ASN A 20 -6.70 -4.08 8.99
N VAL A 21 -5.67 -3.93 9.84
CA VAL A 21 -5.60 -2.85 10.84
C VAL A 21 -5.55 -1.48 10.15
N ALA A 22 -4.70 -1.31 9.14
CA ALA A 22 -4.61 -0.06 8.38
C ALA A 22 -5.93 0.29 7.68
N VAL A 23 -6.60 -0.67 7.04
CA VAL A 23 -7.93 -0.48 6.42
C VAL A 23 -8.97 -0.10 7.46
N ARG A 24 -8.94 -0.70 8.65
CA ARG A 24 -9.89 -0.41 9.73
C ARG A 24 -9.71 1.01 10.26
N ASP A 25 -8.47 1.44 10.47
CA ASP A 25 -8.16 2.69 11.17
C ASP A 25 -8.10 3.89 10.19
N LEU A 26 -7.63 3.69 8.96
CA LEU A 26 -7.47 4.74 7.93
C LEU A 26 -8.57 4.71 6.85
N GLY A 27 -9.33 3.61 6.75
CA GLY A 27 -10.30 3.39 5.68
C GLY A 27 -9.67 2.79 4.41
N ALA A 28 -10.48 2.08 3.63
CA ALA A 28 -10.02 1.33 2.46
C ALA A 28 -9.34 2.21 1.39
N ALA A 29 -9.81 3.45 1.20
CA ALA A 29 -9.28 4.35 0.19
C ALA A 29 -7.85 4.82 0.52
N TYR A 30 -7.58 5.20 1.78
CA TYR A 30 -6.25 5.59 2.22
C TYR A 30 -5.30 4.40 2.30
N ALA A 31 -5.76 3.24 2.78
CA ALA A 31 -4.95 2.02 2.77
C ALA A 31 -4.55 1.60 1.33
N ALA A 32 -5.48 1.65 0.37
CA ALA A 32 -5.21 1.36 -1.04
C ALA A 32 -4.14 2.28 -1.65
N MET A 33 -4.02 3.53 -1.20
CA MET A 33 -2.96 4.42 -1.67
C MET A 33 -1.55 3.95 -1.30
N PHE A 34 -1.37 3.33 -0.13
CA PHE A 34 -0.08 2.81 0.30
C PHE A 34 0.44 1.71 -0.63
N ASN A 35 -0.44 0.95 -1.28
CA ASN A 35 -0.01 -0.03 -2.29
C ASN A 35 0.71 0.62 -3.48
N ASN A 36 0.43 1.89 -3.79
CA ASN A 36 1.17 2.59 -4.84
C ASN A 36 2.62 2.90 -4.44
N VAL A 37 2.96 2.88 -3.14
CA VAL A 37 4.34 3.07 -2.68
C VAL A 37 5.16 1.77 -2.78
N LEU A 38 4.51 0.60 -2.86
CA LEU A 38 5.18 -0.70 -3.03
C LEU A 38 6.22 -0.74 -4.17
N PRO A 39 5.95 -0.26 -5.40
CA PRO A 39 6.96 -0.20 -6.46
C PRO A 39 8.19 0.64 -6.08
N ILE A 40 8.04 1.71 -5.29
CA ILE A 40 9.16 2.52 -4.81
C ILE A 40 9.99 1.71 -3.81
N PHE A 41 9.34 1.02 -2.87
CA PHE A 41 10.04 0.11 -1.95
C PHE A 41 10.71 -1.04 -2.69
N GLY A 42 10.08 -1.59 -3.73
CA GLY A 42 10.67 -2.62 -4.59
C GLY A 42 11.95 -2.14 -5.26
N MET A 43 11.93 -0.94 -5.85
CA MET A 43 13.13 -0.31 -6.43
C MET A 43 14.22 -0.09 -5.37
N LEU A 44 13.86 0.46 -4.20
CA LEU A 44 14.81 0.74 -3.12
C LEU A 44 15.45 -0.54 -2.56
N LEU A 45 14.64 -1.58 -2.33
CA LEU A 45 15.12 -2.87 -1.83
C LEU A 45 15.93 -3.61 -2.89
N GLY A 46 15.56 -3.53 -4.18
CA GLY A 46 16.36 -4.07 -5.29
C GLY A 46 17.74 -3.41 -5.36
N TRP A 47 17.80 -2.09 -5.20
CA TRP A 47 19.08 -1.36 -5.14
C TRP A 47 19.88 -1.69 -3.87
N LEU A 48 19.24 -1.75 -2.70
CA LEU A 48 19.93 -1.91 -1.42
C LEU A 48 20.38 -3.36 -1.14
N VAL A 49 19.49 -4.32 -1.38
CA VAL A 49 19.70 -5.74 -1.05
C VAL A 49 20.30 -6.51 -2.22
N LEU A 50 19.85 -6.22 -3.44
CA LEU A 50 20.25 -6.92 -4.66
C LEU A 50 21.34 -6.18 -5.44
N HIS A 51 21.71 -4.96 -5.01
CA HIS A 51 22.69 -4.09 -5.67
C HIS A 51 22.36 -3.80 -7.15
N GLU A 52 21.07 -3.82 -7.50
CA GLU A 52 20.62 -3.48 -8.86
C GLU A 52 20.82 -2.00 -9.16
N ARG A 53 21.15 -1.66 -10.40
CA ARG A 53 21.33 -0.26 -10.80
C ARG A 53 19.97 0.41 -10.93
N VAL A 54 19.77 1.50 -10.18
CA VAL A 54 18.60 2.35 -10.35
C VAL A 54 18.69 3.09 -11.69
N THR A 55 17.72 2.85 -12.57
CA THR A 55 17.65 3.49 -13.88
C THR A 55 16.89 4.81 -13.81
N PHE A 56 17.15 5.71 -14.78
CA PHE A 56 16.39 6.96 -14.91
C PHE A 56 14.88 6.73 -15.06
N VAL A 57 14.48 5.64 -15.73
CA VAL A 57 13.07 5.28 -15.88
C VAL A 57 12.43 4.97 -14.53
N GLN A 58 13.12 4.25 -13.64
CA GLN A 58 12.62 3.94 -12.30
C GLN A 58 12.49 5.20 -11.43
N VAL A 59 13.45 6.14 -11.52
CA VAL A 59 13.36 7.42 -10.81
C VAL A 59 12.18 8.25 -11.32
N PHE A 60 11.97 8.31 -12.63
CA PHE A 60 10.83 9.02 -13.21
C PHE A 60 9.49 8.38 -12.81
N ALA A 61 9.40 7.05 -12.85
CA ALA A 61 8.24 6.31 -12.40
C ALA A 61 7.95 6.57 -10.90
N ALA A 62 8.97 6.52 -10.04
CA ALA A 62 8.83 6.82 -8.62
C ALA A 62 8.32 8.26 -8.39
N SER A 63 8.84 9.22 -9.15
CA SER A 63 8.39 10.62 -9.09
C SER A 63 6.91 10.76 -9.49
N LEU A 64 6.50 10.06 -10.56
CA LEU A 64 5.12 10.07 -11.04
C LEU A 64 4.16 9.43 -10.04
N ILE A 65 4.57 8.33 -9.41
CA ILE A 65 3.82 7.67 -8.33
C ILE A 65 3.62 8.62 -7.16
N ILE A 66 4.69 9.28 -6.69
CA ILE A 66 4.61 10.24 -5.57
C ILE A 66 3.66 11.38 -5.93
N ALA A 67 3.78 11.94 -7.13
CA ALA A 67 2.89 13.00 -7.60
C ALA A 67 1.41 12.54 -7.60
N GLY A 68 1.14 11.34 -8.12
CA GLY A 68 -0.19 10.74 -8.13
C GLY A 68 -0.76 10.55 -6.71
N ILE A 69 0.04 10.07 -5.77
CA ILE A 69 -0.36 9.92 -4.36
C ILE A 69 -0.69 11.27 -3.74
N VAL A 70 0.15 12.29 -3.93
CA VAL A 70 -0.08 13.64 -3.38
C VAL A 70 -1.37 14.26 -3.92
N ILE A 71 -1.62 14.11 -5.23
CA ILE A 71 -2.86 14.61 -5.85
C ILE A 71 -4.07 13.86 -5.29
N ALA A 72 -4.03 12.54 -5.30
CA ALA A 72 -5.16 11.72 -4.90
C ALA A 72 -5.46 11.88 -3.40
N TYR A 73 -4.45 12.06 -2.54
CA TYR A 73 -4.64 12.30 -1.10
C TYR A 73 -5.42 13.61 -0.83
N ARG A 74 -5.25 14.62 -1.68
CA ARG A 74 -6.02 15.88 -1.59
C ARG A 74 -7.44 15.74 -2.12
N SER A 75 -7.67 14.80 -3.03
CA SER A 75 -8.96 14.57 -3.68
C SER A 75 -9.87 13.61 -2.94
N LEU A 76 -9.35 12.86 -1.95
CA LEU A 76 -10.17 12.01 -1.09
C LEU A 76 -11.03 12.88 -0.19
N PRO A 77 -12.37 12.89 -0.36
CA PRO A 77 -13.23 13.56 0.59
C PRO A 77 -13.07 12.85 1.94
N MET A 78 -12.89 13.62 3.03
CA MET A 78 -13.00 13.10 4.41
C MET A 78 -14.37 12.44 4.72
N THR A 79 -15.27 12.43 3.74
CA THR A 79 -16.61 11.89 3.81
C THR A 79 -16.63 10.42 3.37
N SER A 80 -16.23 9.55 4.29
CA SER A 80 -16.92 8.27 4.43
C SER A 80 -17.40 8.16 5.87
N ALA A 81 -18.27 9.12 6.23
CA ALA A 81 -19.25 8.89 7.28
C ALA A 81 -20.01 7.61 6.91
N ALA A 82 -19.95 6.65 7.83
CA ALA A 82 -20.47 5.29 7.75
C ALA A 82 -21.80 5.16 7.00
N PRO A 83 -22.05 4.01 6.34
CA PRO A 83 -23.37 3.70 5.81
C PRO A 83 -24.39 3.89 6.93
N ARG A 84 -25.30 4.83 6.70
CA ARG A 84 -26.44 5.15 7.57
C ARG A 84 -27.23 3.86 7.79
N ARG A 85 -26.91 3.14 8.87
CA ARG A 85 -27.65 1.97 9.36
C ARG A 85 -28.96 2.48 9.94
N SER A 86 -29.91 2.82 9.07
CA SER A 86 -31.27 3.23 9.41
C SER A 86 -32.23 2.72 8.35
N ARG A 87 -32.72 1.49 8.56
CA ARG A 87 -34.03 0.92 8.18
C ARG A 87 -33.84 -0.60 8.13
N ALA A 88 -34.65 -1.44 8.73
CA ALA A 88 -35.89 -1.27 9.49
C ALA A 88 -35.98 -2.52 10.40
N ARG A 89 -36.57 -2.37 11.60
CA ARG A 89 -37.80 -3.07 12.01
C ARG A 89 -37.71 -4.59 11.98
#